data_AF-A0A2T7TEW2-F1
#
_entry.id   AF-A0A2T7TEW2-F1
#
_cell.length_a   1.000
_cell.length_b   1.000
_cell.length_c   1.000
_cell.angle_alpha   90.00
_cell.angle_beta   90.00
_cell.angle_gamma   90.00
#
_symmetry.space_group_name_H-M   'P 1'
#
loop_
_entity.id
_entity.type
_entity.pdbx_description
1 polymer ?
#
loop_
_entity_poly.entity_id
_entity_poly.type
_entity_poly.pdbx_seq_one_letter_code
_entity_poly.pdbx_strand_id
1 'polypeptide(L)'
;MFMLTEETPAVPWTTWVLRVTATLFLLMTLAQGLSAGLFVTGDVDLLTVHSAIGGILSVVALVQLVVAVLERRTRRRAGRPTSWQLSALSMLVLLMTVGQIGLGMARVVAPHVFIGVTTAALAMLVLLVVLTDARPAPADAPALAGEAR
;
A
#
# COMPACT_ATOMS: atom_id res chain seq x y z
N MET A 1 7.44 -42.72 -17.50
CA MET A 1 7.54 -42.02 -16.21
C MET A 1 7.75 -40.54 -16.51
N PHE A 2 6.65 -39.80 -16.69
CA PHE A 2 6.67 -38.36 -17.00
C PHE A 2 6.60 -37.61 -15.66
N MET A 3 7.71 -37.02 -15.25
CA MET A 3 7.80 -36.17 -14.08
C MET A 3 7.43 -34.74 -14.52
N LEU A 4 6.18 -34.33 -14.29
CA LEU A 4 5.77 -32.95 -14.48
C LEU A 4 6.39 -32.14 -13.34
N THR A 5 7.48 -31.42 -13.61
CA THR A 5 7.97 -30.37 -12.72
C THR A 5 6.94 -29.25 -12.73
N GLU A 6 6.10 -29.18 -11.69
CA GLU A 6 5.25 -28.01 -11.48
C GLU A 6 6.16 -26.81 -11.14
N GLU A 7 6.51 -26.03 -12.16
CA GLU A 7 7.14 -24.74 -11.94
C GLU A 7 6.14 -23.86 -11.18
N THR A 8 6.45 -23.60 -9.90
CA THR A 8 5.62 -22.72 -9.08
C THR A 8 5.67 -21.33 -9.71
N PRO A 9 4.55 -20.73 -10.13
CA PRO A 9 4.57 -19.46 -10.85
C PRO A 9 5.23 -18.38 -9.98
N ALA A 10 6.35 -17.84 -10.46
CA ALA A 10 7.10 -16.82 -9.75
C ALA A 10 6.24 -15.57 -9.50
N VAL A 11 6.28 -15.04 -8.27
CA VAL A 11 5.58 -13.80 -7.93
C VAL A 11 6.17 -12.65 -8.77
N PRO A 12 5.36 -11.88 -9.51
CA PRO A 12 5.86 -10.77 -10.30
C PRO A 12 6.63 -9.77 -9.43
N TRP A 13 7.75 -9.25 -9.94
CA TRP A 13 8.58 -8.28 -9.20
C TRP A 13 7.75 -7.05 -8.76
N THR A 14 6.76 -6.63 -9.56
CA THR A 14 5.86 -5.52 -9.23
C THR A 14 5.08 -5.81 -7.96
N THR A 15 4.57 -7.03 -7.80
CA THR A 15 3.81 -7.45 -6.62
C THR A 15 4.71 -7.50 -5.40
N TRP A 16 5.97 -7.94 -5.54
CA TRP A 16 6.96 -7.88 -4.47
C TRP A 16 7.25 -6.46 -4.02
N VAL A 17 7.52 -5.55 -4.96
CA VAL A 17 7.77 -4.14 -4.63
C VAL A 17 6.58 -3.53 -3.91
N LEU A 18 5.35 -3.74 -4.40
CA LEU A 18 4.13 -3.24 -3.76
C LEU A 18 3.94 -3.73 -2.33
N ARG A 19 4.29 -4.99 -2.04
CA ARG A 19 4.23 -5.54 -0.67
C ARG A 19 5.23 -4.84 0.24
N VAL A 20 6.46 -4.67 -0.24
CA VAL A 20 7.53 -4.01 0.52
C VAL A 20 7.18 -2.55 0.78
N THR A 21 6.78 -1.80 -0.25
CA THR A 21 6.44 -0.38 -0.09
C THR A 21 5.18 -0.17 0.74
N ALA A 22 4.14 -0.99 0.61
CA ALA A 22 2.95 -0.89 1.46
C ALA A 22 3.27 -1.21 2.93
N THR A 23 4.10 -2.23 3.18
CA THR A 23 4.53 -2.59 4.54
C THR A 23 5.37 -1.48 5.16
N LEU A 24 6.38 -1.00 4.42
CA LEU A 24 7.26 0.09 4.85
C LEU A 24 6.46 1.36 5.14
N PHE A 25 5.54 1.72 4.25
CA PHE A 25 4.68 2.89 4.42
C PHE A 25 3.83 2.78 5.70
N LEU A 26 3.19 1.64 5.93
CA LEU A 26 2.42 1.41 7.16
C LEU A 26 3.31 1.55 8.41
N LEU A 27 4.45 0.86 8.47
CA LEU A 27 5.35 0.93 9.62
C LEU A 27 5.85 2.36 9.87
N MET A 28 6.18 3.10 8.80
CA MET A 28 6.60 4.49 8.91
C MET A 28 5.48 5.42 9.40
N THR A 29 4.22 5.22 8.98
CA THR A 29 3.11 6.01 9.53
C THR A 29 2.91 5.77 11.03
N LEU A 30 3.11 4.54 11.50
CA LEU A 30 3.06 4.22 12.93
C LEU A 30 4.23 4.86 13.69
N ALA A 31 5.45 4.80 13.12
CA ALA A 31 6.63 5.45 13.68
C ALA A 31 6.46 6.99 13.73
N GLN A 32 5.85 7.59 12.71
CA GLN A 32 5.56 9.03 12.68
C GLN A 32 4.52 9.44 13.74
N GLY A 33 3.52 8.59 13.99
CA GLY A 33 2.56 8.78 15.07
C GLY A 33 3.21 8.68 16.46
N LEU A 34 4.09 7.69 16.65
CA LEU A 34 4.86 7.53 17.89
C LEU A 34 5.77 8.75 18.13
N SER A 35 6.51 9.21 17.12
CA SER A 35 7.39 10.37 17.24
C SER A 35 6.61 11.65 17.53
N ALA A 36 5.43 11.83 16.93
CA ALA A 36 4.55 12.95 17.24
C ALA A 36 4.01 12.90 18.68
N GLY A 37 3.62 11.72 19.16
CA GLY A 37 3.17 11.52 20.53
C GLY A 37 4.25 11.87 21.55
N LEU A 38 5.46 11.36 21.35
CA LEU A 38 6.60 11.63 22.23
C LEU A 38 7.07 13.09 22.18
N PHE A 39 7.01 13.73 21.00
CA PHE A 39 7.24 15.17 20.86
C PHE A 39 6.31 15.99 21.77
N VAL A 40 5.01 15.66 21.81
CA VAL A 40 4.04 16.35 22.67
C VAL A 40 4.34 16.11 24.16
N THR A 41 5.01 15.01 24.52
CA THR A 41 5.46 14.75 25.90
C THR A 41 6.76 15.46 26.29
N GLY A 42 7.40 16.17 25.36
CA GLY A 42 8.58 17.02 25.63
C GLY A 42 9.88 16.58 24.95
N ASP A 43 9.89 15.47 24.21
CA ASP A 43 11.06 15.03 23.44
C ASP A 43 11.13 15.77 22.10
N VAL A 44 11.65 17.00 22.15
CA VAL A 44 11.63 17.94 21.02
C VAL A 44 12.44 17.48 19.81
N ASP A 45 13.46 16.64 20.01
CA ASP A 45 14.33 16.15 18.93
C ASP A 45 13.56 15.21 17.98
N LEU A 46 12.51 14.56 18.46
CA LEU A 46 11.65 13.70 17.66
C LEU A 46 10.82 14.44 16.61
N LEU A 47 10.75 15.78 16.67
CA LEU A 47 10.17 16.57 15.59
C LEU A 47 11.01 16.49 14.31
N THR A 48 12.34 16.46 14.44
CA THR A 48 13.26 16.28 13.29
C THR A 48 13.07 14.90 12.69
N VAL A 49 12.94 13.88 13.53
CA VAL A 49 12.64 12.49 13.10
C VAL A 49 11.29 12.42 12.41
N HIS A 50 10.24 13.04 12.98
CA HIS A 50 8.91 13.12 12.39
C HIS A 50 8.95 13.75 10.99
N SER A 51 9.69 14.86 10.84
CA SER A 51 9.86 15.54 9.55
C SER A 51 10.58 14.67 8.52
N ALA A 52 11.66 13.99 8.92
CA ALA A 52 12.40 13.08 8.05
C ALA A 52 11.53 11.90 7.57
N ILE A 53 10.74 11.30 8.48
CA ILE A 53 9.79 10.23 8.12
C ILE A 53 8.76 10.74 7.10
N GLY A 54 8.21 11.95 7.28
CA GLY A 54 7.26 12.55 6.34
C GLY A 54 7.83 12.70 4.92
N GLY A 55 9.10 13.10 4.80
CA GLY A 55 9.80 13.15 3.51
C GLY A 55 9.98 11.77 2.87
N ILE A 56 10.41 10.78 3.65
CA ILE A 56 10.59 9.40 3.16
C ILE A 56 9.25 8.78 2.74
N LEU A 57 8.19 8.98 3.53
CA LEU A 57 6.83 8.52 3.20
C LEU A 57 6.36 9.06 1.85
N SER A 58 6.67 10.31 1.51
CA SER A 58 6.31 10.90 0.22
C SER A 58 6.98 10.17 -0.95
N VAL A 59 8.26 9.80 -0.81
CA VAL A 59 8.98 9.01 -1.81
C VAL A 59 8.41 7.60 -1.90
N VAL A 60 8.16 6.93 -0.77
CA VAL A 60 7.58 5.58 -0.75
C VAL A 60 6.17 5.56 -1.35
N ALA A 61 5.33 6.56 -1.07
CA ALA A 61 4.00 6.70 -1.66
C ALA A 61 4.06 6.88 -3.19
N LEU A 62 5.01 7.68 -3.68
CA LEU A 62 5.21 7.87 -5.11
C LEU A 62 5.63 6.55 -5.79
N VAL A 63 6.58 5.82 -5.20
CA VAL A 63 7.00 4.51 -5.71
C VAL A 63 5.83 3.53 -5.72
N GLN A 64 5.07 3.43 -4.62
CA GLN A 64 3.86 2.60 -4.53
C GLN A 64 2.88 2.91 -5.67
N LEU A 65 2.58 4.19 -5.91
CA LEU A 65 1.67 4.62 -6.98
C LEU A 65 2.19 4.23 -8.37
N VAL A 66 3.47 4.51 -8.66
CA VAL A 66 4.08 4.19 -9.95
C VAL A 66 4.00 2.69 -10.21
N VAL A 67 4.39 1.86 -9.24
CA VAL A 67 4.37 0.41 -9.39
C VAL A 67 2.95 -0.13 -9.50
N ALA A 68 1.98 0.44 -8.76
CA ALA A 68 0.57 0.06 -8.86
C ALA A 68 0.00 0.34 -10.26
N VAL A 69 0.40 1.45 -10.89
CA VAL A 69 0.01 1.78 -12.27
C VAL A 69 0.71 0.85 -13.27
N LEU A 70 1.99 0.53 -13.07
CA LEU A 70 2.74 -0.40 -13.91
C LEU A 70 2.15 -1.81 -13.86
N GLU A 71 1.88 -2.35 -12.67
CA GLU A 71 1.26 -3.66 -12.50
C GLU A 71 -0.08 -3.72 -13.23
N ARG A 72 -0.92 -2.70 -13.06
CA ARG A 72 -2.22 -2.59 -13.75
C ARG A 72 -2.05 -2.60 -15.28
N ARG A 73 -1.08 -1.85 -15.81
CA ARG A 73 -0.78 -1.82 -17.26
C ARG A 73 -0.28 -3.18 -17.76
N THR A 74 0.59 -3.84 -17.01
CA THR A 74 1.13 -5.16 -17.36
C THR A 74 0.03 -6.22 -17.36
N ARG A 75 -0.83 -6.27 -16.33
CA ARG A 75 -1.99 -7.19 -16.27
C ARG A 75 -2.96 -6.96 -17.43
N ARG A 76 -3.25 -5.70 -17.76
CA ARG A 76 -4.09 -5.33 -18.92
C ARG A 76 -3.51 -5.83 -20.24
N ARG A 77 -2.20 -5.64 -20.48
CA ARG A 77 -1.53 -6.12 -21.70
C ARG A 77 -1.53 -7.64 -21.82
N ALA A 78 -1.52 -8.34 -20.69
CA ALA A 78 -1.60 -9.80 -20.63
C ALA A 78 -3.04 -10.34 -20.70
N GLY A 79 -4.06 -9.50 -20.93
CA GLY A 79 -5.47 -9.92 -20.98
C GLY A 79 -6.04 -10.39 -19.63
N ARG A 80 -5.36 -10.09 -18.52
CA ARG A 80 -5.77 -10.50 -17.17
C ARG A 80 -6.77 -9.51 -16.57
N PRO A 81 -7.70 -9.96 -15.72
CA PRO A 81 -8.59 -9.06 -14.99
C PRO A 81 -7.79 -8.05 -14.18
N THR A 82 -8.24 -6.80 -14.20
CA THR A 82 -7.52 -5.64 -13.67
C THR A 82 -8.48 -4.74 -12.91
N SER A 83 -8.20 -4.50 -11.64
CA SER A 83 -8.88 -3.48 -10.84
C SER A 83 -8.13 -2.14 -10.93
N TRP A 84 -8.87 -1.03 -10.83
CA TRP A 84 -8.29 0.30 -10.66
C TRP A 84 -8.06 0.67 -9.19
N GLN A 85 -8.60 -0.14 -8.26
CA GLN A 85 -8.63 0.12 -6.83
C GLN A 85 -7.24 0.39 -6.25
N LEU A 86 -6.25 -0.47 -6.50
CA LEU A 86 -4.91 -0.31 -5.92
C LEU A 86 -4.24 0.99 -6.35
N SER A 87 -4.37 1.36 -7.63
CA SER A 87 -3.80 2.62 -8.11
C SER A 87 -4.51 3.84 -7.53
N ALA A 88 -5.83 3.77 -7.34
CA ALA A 88 -6.57 4.88 -6.73
C ALA A 88 -6.29 5.03 -5.23
N LEU A 89 -6.22 3.91 -4.49
CA LEU A 89 -5.82 3.95 -3.08
C LEU A 89 -4.39 4.49 -2.93
N SER A 90 -3.47 4.06 -3.79
CA SER A 90 -2.08 4.57 -3.78
C SER A 90 -2.01 6.06 -4.14
N MET A 91 -2.86 6.52 -5.05
CA MET A 91 -2.98 7.95 -5.37
C MET A 91 -3.51 8.74 -4.17
N LEU A 92 -4.55 8.23 -3.50
CA LEU A 92 -5.10 8.87 -2.31
C LEU A 92 -4.07 8.95 -1.18
N VAL A 93 -3.30 7.88 -0.95
CA VAL A 93 -2.17 7.88 0.01
C VAL A 93 -1.16 8.98 -0.33
N LEU A 94 -0.74 9.11 -1.60
CA LEU A 94 0.19 10.14 -2.02
C LEU A 94 -0.37 11.55 -1.76
N LEU A 95 -1.61 11.80 -2.16
CA LEU A 95 -2.27 13.10 -1.96
C LEU A 95 -2.39 13.46 -0.47
N MET A 96 -2.80 12.51 0.37
CA MET A 96 -2.88 12.72 1.81
C MET A 96 -1.49 12.99 2.42
N THR A 97 -0.46 12.27 1.99
CA THR A 97 0.92 12.45 2.48
C THR A 97 1.48 13.83 2.12
N VAL A 98 1.29 14.28 0.88
CA VAL A 98 1.70 15.63 0.47
C VAL A 98 0.90 16.70 1.21
N GLY A 99 -0.41 16.49 1.37
CA GLY A 99 -1.27 17.37 2.18
C GLY A 99 -0.83 17.45 3.64
N GLN A 100 -0.37 16.34 4.23
CA GLN A 100 0.18 16.28 5.58
C GLN A 100 1.42 17.17 5.74
N ILE A 101 2.34 17.15 4.77
CA ILE A 101 3.51 18.02 4.78
C ILE A 101 3.08 19.49 4.77
N GLY A 102 2.14 19.85 3.90
CA GLY A 102 1.60 21.22 3.84
C GLY A 102 1.00 21.67 5.18
N LEU A 103 0.14 20.84 5.78
CA LEU A 103 -0.48 21.13 7.08
C LEU A 103 0.55 21.20 8.22
N GLY A 104 1.56 20.34 8.20
CA GLY A 104 2.65 20.32 9.19
C GLY A 104 3.50 21.59 9.12
N MET A 105 3.88 22.01 7.90
CA MET A 105 4.62 23.26 7.68
C MET A 105 3.81 24.50 8.05
N ALA A 106 2.50 24.48 7.79
CA ALA A 106 1.57 25.54 8.19
C ALA A 106 1.17 25.47 9.68
N ARG A 107 1.65 24.47 10.42
CA ARG A 107 1.36 24.24 11.85
C ARG A 107 -0.14 24.14 12.17
N VAL A 108 -0.94 23.63 11.23
CA VAL A 108 -2.39 23.44 11.42
C VAL A 108 -2.62 22.07 12.07
N VAL A 109 -2.41 22.00 13.38
CA VAL A 109 -2.23 20.74 14.12
C VAL A 109 -3.44 19.80 14.08
N ALA A 110 -4.65 20.28 14.37
CA ALA A 110 -5.82 19.42 14.46
C ALA A 110 -6.12 18.63 13.17
N PRO A 111 -6.24 19.26 11.98
CA PRO A 111 -6.40 18.52 10.73
C PRO A 111 -5.15 17.72 10.35
N HIS A 112 -3.95 18.18 10.72
CA HIS A 112 -2.72 17.40 10.51
C HIS A 112 -2.81 16.05 11.23
N VAL A 113 -3.10 16.04 12.54
CA VAL A 113 -3.24 14.82 13.34
C VAL A 113 -4.34 13.91 12.78
N PHE A 114 -5.53 14.46 12.49
CA PHE A 114 -6.66 13.68 11.98
C PHE A 114 -6.33 12.97 10.65
N ILE A 115 -5.77 13.70 9.70
CA ILE A 115 -5.39 13.14 8.41
C ILE A 115 -4.25 12.13 8.58
N GLY A 116 -3.29 12.38 9.48
CA GLY A 116 -2.20 11.43 9.77
C GLY A 116 -2.70 10.07 10.25
N VAL A 117 -3.64 10.05 11.20
CA VAL A 117 -4.28 8.80 11.67
C VAL A 117 -5.06 8.12 10.55
N THR A 118 -5.82 8.90 9.76
CA THR A 118 -6.58 8.38 8.62
C THR A 118 -5.66 7.80 7.54
N THR A 119 -4.49 8.40 7.30
CA THR A 119 -3.48 7.89 6.38
C THR A 119 -2.90 6.56 6.85
N ALA A 120 -2.68 6.36 8.15
CA ALA A 120 -2.24 5.07 8.69
C ALA A 120 -3.31 3.97 8.47
N ALA A 121 -4.59 4.28 8.69
CA ALA A 121 -5.70 3.35 8.39
C ALA A 121 -5.78 3.02 6.89
N LEU A 122 -5.60 4.02 6.02
CA LEU A 122 -5.55 3.82 4.58
C LEU A 122 -4.33 2.97 4.15
N ALA A 123 -3.17 3.15 4.79
CA ALA A 123 -1.99 2.33 4.54
C ALA A 123 -2.25 0.86 4.88
N MET A 124 -2.95 0.59 5.98
CA MET A 124 -3.39 -0.76 6.34
C MET A 124 -4.30 -1.35 5.26
N LEU A 125 -5.27 -0.58 4.76
CA LEU A 125 -6.15 -1.02 3.68
C LEU A 125 -5.38 -1.32 2.39
N VAL A 126 -4.42 -0.46 2.00
CA VAL A 126 -3.57 -0.71 0.83
C VAL A 126 -2.78 -2.00 1.00
N LEU A 127 -2.17 -2.22 2.17
CA LEU A 127 -1.44 -3.46 2.44
C LEU A 127 -2.37 -4.68 2.35
N LEU A 128 -3.56 -4.61 2.95
CA LEU A 128 -4.56 -5.68 2.86
C LEU A 128 -4.93 -6.00 1.42
N VAL A 129 -5.19 -4.97 0.59
CA VAL A 129 -5.49 -5.14 -0.83
C VAL A 129 -4.31 -5.78 -1.56
N VAL A 130 -3.09 -5.31 -1.37
CA VAL A 130 -1.89 -5.87 -2.01
C VAL A 130 -1.66 -7.35 -1.63
N LEU A 131 -1.96 -7.72 -0.38
CA LEU A 131 -1.81 -9.10 0.09
C LEU A 131 -2.93 -10.02 -0.42
N THR A 132 -4.13 -9.50 -0.67
CA THR A 132 -5.30 -10.28 -1.10
C THR A 132 -5.46 -10.37 -2.62
N ASP A 133 -5.08 -9.33 -3.37
CA ASP A 133 -5.14 -9.26 -4.85
C ASP A 133 -4.13 -10.21 -5.54
N ALA A 134 -3.28 -10.87 -4.75
CA ALA A 134 -2.37 -11.92 -5.18
C ALA A 134 -2.95 -13.34 -5.07
N ARG A 135 -4.16 -13.53 -4.53
CA ARG A 135 -4.80 -14.86 -4.48
C ARG A 135 -5.24 -15.27 -5.89
N PRO A 136 -4.84 -16.46 -6.38
CA PRO A 136 -5.46 -17.04 -7.58
C PRO A 136 -6.97 -17.10 -7.37
N ALA A 137 -7.75 -16.81 -8.41
CA ALA A 137 -9.16 -17.18 -8.41
C ALA A 137 -9.26 -18.68 -8.10
N PRO A 138 -10.26 -19.15 -7.34
CA PRO A 138 -10.46 -20.58 -7.15
C PRO A 138 -10.51 -21.24 -8.52
N ALA A 139 -9.52 -22.10 -8.81
CA ALA A 139 -9.57 -22.96 -9.97
C ALA A 139 -10.74 -23.90 -9.75
N ASP A 140 -11.72 -23.85 -10.64
CA ASP A 140 -12.79 -24.83 -10.79
C ASP A 140 -13.63 -25.06 -9.52
N ALA A 141 -14.69 -24.28 -9.33
CA ALA A 141 -15.91 -24.87 -8.79
C ALA A 141 -16.43 -25.80 -9.90
N PRO A 142 -16.35 -27.14 -9.75
CA PRO A 142 -16.84 -28.03 -10.79
C PRO A 142 -18.32 -27.75 -10.99
N ALA A 143 -18.73 -27.71 -12.25
CA ALA A 143 -20.12 -27.62 -12.66
C ALA A 143 -20.88 -28.87 -12.16
N LEU A 144 -21.26 -28.89 -10.89
CA LEU A 144 -22.11 -29.92 -10.26
C LEU A 144 -23.58 -29.81 -10.72
N ALA A 145 -23.83 -29.37 -11.95
CA ALA A 145 -25.17 -29.19 -12.52
C ALA A 145 -25.42 -30.08 -13.75
N GLY A 146 -24.58 -31.11 -13.97
CA GLY A 146 -24.67 -31.99 -15.14
C GLY A 146 -25.16 -33.43 -14.90
N GLU A 147 -25.23 -33.92 -13.66
CA GLU A 147 -25.43 -35.37 -13.38
C GLU A 147 -26.75 -35.71 -12.65
N ALA A 148 -27.82 -34.95 -12.90
CA ALA A 148 -29.17 -35.40 -12.55
C ALA A 148 -30.02 -35.56 -13.81
N ARG A 149 -29.83 -36.68 -14.51
CA ARG A 149 -30.77 -37.23 -15.49
C ARG A 149 -31.13 -38.65 -15.10
#